data_AF-A0A158IYR8-F1
#
_entry.id   AF-A0A158IYR8-F1
#
_cell.length_a   1.000
_cell.length_b   1.000
_cell.length_c   1.000
_cell.angle_alpha   90.00
_cell.angle_beta   90.00
_cell.angle_gamma   90.00
#
_symmetry.space_group_name_H-M   'P 1'
#
loop_
_entity.id
_entity.type
_entity.pdbx_description
1 polymer ?
#
loop_
_entity_poly.entity_id
_entity_poly.type
_entity_poly.pdbx_seq_one_letter_code
_entity_poly.pdbx_strand_id
1 'polypeptide(L)'
;MVQKPDEPQYDLLTAAREEKVRVAVFLVNGIRLVGYIESFDRHVVILRAPTGVQVVYKHAISTIQPDTGKPPTNRRTHDTPHGEGERSSGPRRGPGEGHRS
;
A
#
# COMPACT_ATOMS: atom_id res chain seq x y z
N MET A 1 8.00 -3.52 -40.93
CA MET A 1 7.88 -3.78 -39.48
C MET A 1 6.42 -3.60 -39.11
N VAL A 2 5.67 -4.68 -38.89
CA VAL A 2 4.28 -4.56 -38.41
C VAL A 2 4.37 -4.31 -36.92
N GLN A 3 3.99 -3.11 -36.47
CA GLN A 3 3.76 -2.90 -35.04
C GLN A 3 2.64 -3.85 -34.63
N LYS A 4 2.95 -4.78 -33.72
CA LYS A 4 1.93 -5.56 -33.03
C LYS A 4 1.06 -4.55 -32.28
N PRO A 5 -0.28 -4.62 -32.38
CA PRO A 5 -1.13 -3.67 -31.67
C PRO A 5 -0.79 -3.71 -30.19
N ASP A 6 -0.60 -2.53 -29.59
CA ASP A 6 -0.43 -2.41 -28.14
C ASP A 6 -1.67 -3.06 -27.50
N GLU A 7 -1.45 -4.09 -26.68
CA GLU A 7 -2.50 -4.68 -25.86
C GLU A 7 -2.16 -4.34 -24.40
N PRO A 8 -2.53 -3.14 -23.90
CA PRO A 8 -2.07 -2.66 -22.59
C PRO A 8 -2.36 -3.62 -21.44
N GLN A 9 -3.46 -4.37 -21.52
CA GLN A 9 -3.77 -5.43 -20.57
C GLN A 9 -2.76 -6.58 -20.64
N TYR A 10 -2.46 -7.07 -21.84
CA TYR A 10 -1.52 -8.17 -22.03
C TYR A 10 -0.12 -7.75 -21.56
N ASP A 11 0.32 -6.55 -21.93
CA ASP A 11 1.64 -6.03 -21.56
C ASP A 11 1.77 -5.86 -20.05
N LEU A 12 0.74 -5.30 -19.39
CA LEU A 12 0.71 -5.17 -17.93
C LEU A 12 0.78 -6.53 -17.22
N LEU A 13 -0.03 -7.51 -17.63
CA LEU A 13 -0.06 -8.82 -17.00
C LEU A 13 1.21 -9.63 -17.29
N THR A 14 1.79 -9.46 -18.47
CA THR A 14 3.05 -10.09 -18.88
C THR A 14 4.20 -9.55 -18.04
N ALA A 15 4.36 -8.22 -17.97
CA ALA A 15 5.39 -7.58 -17.17
C ALA A 15 5.30 -7.99 -15.69
N ALA A 16 4.09 -7.93 -15.11
CA ALA A 16 3.89 -8.32 -13.72
C ALA A 16 4.22 -9.81 -13.44
N ARG A 17 3.95 -10.71 -14.40
CA ARG A 17 4.32 -12.13 -14.32
C ARG A 17 5.83 -12.34 -14.43
N GLU A 18 6.46 -11.76 -15.46
CA GLU A 18 7.87 -11.98 -15.79
C GLU A 18 8.80 -11.39 -14.73
N GLU A 19 8.49 -10.18 -14.26
CA GLU A 19 9.24 -9.50 -13.20
C GLU A 19 8.88 -10.01 -11.80
N LYS A 20 7.94 -10.96 -11.69
CA LYS A 20 7.41 -11.49 -10.42
C LYS A 20 7.00 -10.36 -9.49
N VAL A 21 6.25 -9.39 -10.02
CA VAL A 21 5.71 -8.27 -9.25
C VAL A 21 4.61 -8.83 -8.34
N ARG A 22 4.72 -8.57 -7.04
CA ARG A 22 3.62 -8.83 -6.11
C ARG A 22 2.51 -7.85 -6.44
N VAL A 23 1.28 -8.35 -6.62
CA VAL A 23 0.12 -7.56 -6.98
C VAL A 23 -0.97 -7.66 -5.93
N ALA A 24 -1.76 -6.59 -5.82
CA ALA A 24 -3.05 -6.59 -5.17
C ALA A 24 -4.14 -6.59 -6.25
N VAL A 25 -4.99 -7.60 -6.22
CA VAL A 25 -6.16 -7.76 -7.09
C VAL A 25 -7.39 -7.43 -6.27
N PHE A 26 -8.11 -6.39 -6.65
CA PHE A 26 -9.34 -5.97 -6.00
C PHE A 26 -10.50 -6.54 -6.79
N LEU A 27 -11.41 -7.20 -6.09
CA LEU A 27 -12.62 -7.74 -6.67
C LEU A 27 -13.73 -6.69 -6.63
N VAL A 28 -14.72 -6.84 -7.50
CA VAL A 28 -15.91 -5.95 -7.57
C VAL A 28 -16.71 -5.92 -6.27
N ASN A 29 -16.65 -6.99 -5.46
CA ASN A 29 -17.29 -7.07 -4.14
C ASN A 29 -16.44 -6.45 -3.01
N GLY A 30 -15.28 -5.87 -3.32
CA GLY A 30 -14.39 -5.23 -2.36
C GLY A 30 -13.35 -6.15 -1.70
N ILE A 31 -13.35 -7.46 -1.97
CA ILE A 31 -12.31 -8.36 -1.49
C ILE A 31 -10.97 -8.00 -2.15
N ARG A 32 -9.89 -7.99 -1.36
CA ARG A 32 -8.51 -7.79 -1.82
C ARG A 32 -7.74 -9.10 -1.75
N LEU A 33 -7.29 -9.59 -2.89
CA LEU A 33 -6.40 -10.75 -3.02
C LEU A 33 -4.98 -10.25 -3.25
N VAL A 34 -4.00 -10.91 -2.65
CA VAL A 34 -2.58 -10.52 -2.76
C VAL A 34 -1.75 -11.73 -3.14
N GLY A 35 -0.89 -11.58 -4.13
CA GLY A 35 -0.05 -12.66 -4.62
C GLY A 35 0.76 -12.27 -5.84
N TYR A 36 1.17 -13.27 -6.61
CA TYR A 36 1.90 -13.12 -7.87
C TYR A 36 1.07 -13.69 -9.01
N ILE A 37 1.12 -13.06 -10.18
CA ILE A 37 0.49 -13.61 -11.39
C ILE A 37 1.33 -14.80 -11.85
N GLU A 38 0.73 -15.99 -11.85
CA GLU A 38 1.38 -17.22 -12.33
C GLU A 38 1.15 -17.42 -13.83
N SER A 39 -0.09 -17.18 -14.29
CA SER A 39 -0.46 -17.21 -15.71
C SER A 39 -1.77 -16.45 -15.93
N PHE A 40 -2.17 -16.24 -17.19
CA PHE A 40 -3.45 -15.63 -17.54
C PHE A 40 -3.83 -15.99 -18.98
N ASP A 41 -5.12 -15.84 -19.28
CA ASP A 41 -5.65 -15.92 -20.64
C ASP A 41 -6.63 -14.76 -20.90
N ARG A 42 -7.51 -14.91 -21.90
CA ARG A 42 -8.53 -13.91 -22.22
C ARG A 42 -9.52 -13.66 -21.07
N HIS A 43 -9.85 -14.65 -20.26
CA HIS A 43 -10.96 -14.62 -19.29
C HIS A 43 -10.51 -14.69 -17.82
N VAL A 44 -9.35 -15.29 -17.53
CA VAL A 44 -8.90 -15.53 -16.16
C VAL A 44 -7.46 -15.08 -15.92
N VAL A 45 -7.14 -14.87 -14.64
CA VAL A 45 -5.80 -14.70 -14.10
C VAL A 45 -5.57 -15.76 -13.03
N ILE A 46 -4.45 -16.47 -13.10
CA ILE A 46 -4.02 -17.42 -12.07
C ILE A 46 -3.15 -16.65 -11.08
N LEU A 47 -3.62 -16.56 -9.83
CA LEU A 47 -2.93 -15.87 -8.75
C LEU A 47 -2.33 -16.88 -7.78
N ARG A 48 -1.04 -16.79 -7.52
CA ARG A 48 -0.35 -17.56 -6.48
C ARG A 48 -0.19 -16.72 -5.21
N ALA A 49 -0.83 -17.17 -4.14
CA ALA A 49 -0.76 -16.57 -2.81
C ALA A 49 -0.15 -17.57 -1.81
N PRO A 50 0.23 -17.14 -0.59
CA PRO A 50 0.67 -18.05 0.47
C PRO A 50 -0.37 -19.13 0.82
N THR A 51 -1.66 -18.83 0.62
CA THR A 51 -2.77 -19.76 0.86
C THR A 51 -2.95 -20.79 -0.27
N GLY A 52 -2.24 -20.65 -1.38
CA GLY A 52 -2.33 -21.56 -2.53
C GLY A 52 -2.51 -20.83 -3.87
N VAL A 53 -2.83 -21.60 -4.90
CA VAL A 53 -3.11 -21.13 -6.26
C VAL A 53 -4.60 -21.02 -6.46
N GLN A 54 -5.05 -19.90 -7.05
CA GLN A 54 -6.46 -19.66 -7.33
C GLN A 54 -6.67 -19.08 -8.73
N VAL A 55 -7.77 -19.47 -9.36
CA VAL A 55 -8.26 -18.87 -10.61
C VAL A 55 -9.14 -17.68 -10.26
N VAL A 56 -8.83 -16.52 -10.83
CA VAL A 56 -9.64 -15.29 -10.68
C VAL A 56 -10.22 -14.91 -12.03
N TYR A 57 -11.54 -14.89 -12.14
CA TYR A 57 -12.21 -14.44 -13.36
C TYR A 57 -12.13 -12.93 -13.52
N LYS A 58 -11.77 -12.45 -14.71
CA LYS A 58 -11.62 -11.01 -14.99
C LYS A 58 -12.90 -10.21 -14.79
N HIS A 59 -14.08 -10.81 -15.00
CA HIS A 59 -15.36 -10.14 -14.75
C HIS A 59 -15.60 -9.81 -13.27
N ALA A 60 -14.91 -10.49 -12.36
CA ALA A 60 -14.98 -10.24 -10.93
C ALA A 60 -13.88 -9.29 -10.43
N ILE A 61 -12.93 -8.90 -11.29
CA ILE A 61 -11.81 -8.01 -10.95
C ILE A 61 -12.22 -6.56 -11.24
N SER A 62 -12.06 -5.68 -10.26
CA SER A 62 -12.21 -4.23 -10.45
C SER A 62 -10.87 -3.58 -10.81
N THR A 63 -9.79 -3.91 -10.09
CA THR A 63 -8.45 -3.34 -10.33
C THR A 63 -7.32 -4.32 -10.03
N ILE A 64 -6.19 -4.13 -10.69
CA ILE A 64 -4.92 -4.80 -10.41
C ILE A 64 -3.86 -3.72 -10.27
N GLN A 65 -3.10 -3.73 -9.17
CA GLN A 65 -2.00 -2.79 -8.94
C GLN A 65 -0.82 -3.49 -8.27
N PRO A 66 0.42 -3.00 -8.43
CA PRO A 66 1.56 -3.46 -7.65
C PRO A 66 1.31 -3.31 -6.14
N ASP A 67 1.63 -4.36 -5.38
CA ASP A 67 1.54 -4.37 -3.91
C ASP A 67 2.94 -4.09 -3.33
N THR A 68 3.18 -2.84 -2.93
CA THR A 68 4.46 -2.41 -2.35
C THR A 68 4.66 -2.85 -0.90
N GLY A 69 3.72 -3.62 -0.33
CA GLY A 69 3.75 -4.09 1.06
C GLY A 69 3.52 -2.98 2.10
N LYS A 70 3.36 -1.73 1.67
CA LYS A 70 2.98 -0.63 2.55
C LYS A 70 1.47 -0.69 2.78
N PRO A 71 0.99 -0.64 4.05
CA PRO A 71 -0.43 -0.48 4.32
C PRO A 71 -0.97 0.73 3.56
N PRO A 72 -2.22 0.70 3.06
CA PRO A 72 -2.82 1.87 2.43
C PRO A 72 -2.80 3.02 3.46
N THR A 73 -1.96 4.03 3.20
CA THR A 73 -1.93 5.22 4.03
C THR A 73 -3.22 5.98 3.75
N ASN A 74 -4.21 5.78 4.62
CA ASN A 74 -5.46 6.50 4.56
C ASN A 74 -5.16 7.96 4.97
N ARG A 75 -4.64 8.79 4.06
CA ARG A 75 -4.36 10.20 4.31
C ARG A 75 -5.65 10.99 4.30
N ARG A 76 -6.46 10.78 5.34
CA ARG A 76 -7.43 11.75 5.83
C ARG A 76 -6.83 12.43 7.05
N THR A 77 -5.92 13.37 6.81
CA THR A 77 -5.58 14.39 7.80
C THR A 77 -5.91 15.73 7.15
N HIS A 78 -7.20 16.06 7.18
CA HIS A 78 -7.59 17.44 7.39
C HIS A 78 -7.17 17.75 8.82
N ASP A 79 -6.08 18.50 9.01
CA ASP A 79 -6.09 19.64 9.91
C ASP A 79 -4.81 20.48 9.73
N THR A 80 -5.08 21.75 9.48
CA THR A 80 -4.19 22.88 9.20
C THR A 80 -3.68 23.47 10.53
N PRO A 81 -2.53 24.17 10.56
CA PRO A 81 -1.72 24.33 11.77
C PRO A 81 -2.18 25.52 12.64
N HIS A 82 -2.07 25.40 13.96
CA HIS A 82 -2.12 26.56 14.85
C HIS A 82 -1.47 26.31 16.22
N GLY A 83 -0.59 27.23 16.64
CA GLY A 83 -0.27 27.49 18.04
C GLY A 83 1.21 27.54 18.38
N GLU A 84 1.87 28.65 18.03
CA GLU A 84 3.16 29.03 18.62
C GLU A 84 3.00 29.15 20.15
N GLY A 85 3.98 28.61 20.88
CA GLY A 85 3.92 28.49 22.33
C GLY A 85 4.22 29.80 23.05
N GLU A 86 3.22 30.38 23.69
CA GLU A 86 3.42 31.24 24.85
C GLU A 86 3.34 30.40 26.12
N ARG A 87 4.49 30.08 26.74
CA ARG A 87 4.58 29.92 28.20
C ARG A 87 5.92 30.44 28.71
N SER A 88 5.84 31.62 29.30
CA SER A 88 6.78 32.21 30.23
C SER A 88 6.72 31.50 31.59
N SER A 89 7.86 31.08 32.13
CA SER A 89 8.09 30.95 33.58
C SER A 89 9.56 30.62 33.87
N GLY A 90 10.29 31.57 34.47
CA GLY A 90 11.71 31.43 34.82
C GLY A 90 11.99 30.58 36.08
N PRO A 91 13.26 30.25 36.39
CA PRO A 91 13.60 29.46 37.57
C PRO A 91 13.89 30.33 38.81
N ARG A 92 13.33 29.89 39.94
CA ARG A 92 13.43 30.47 41.30
C ARG A 92 14.77 30.10 41.99
N ARG A 93 15.29 31.03 42.79
CA ARG A 93 16.48 30.91 43.67
C ARG A 93 16.18 30.18 45.00
N GLY A 94 17.14 29.35 45.47
CA GLY A 94 17.49 29.04 46.87
C GLY A 94 16.58 28.07 47.65
N PRO A 95 17.13 27.15 48.47
CA PRO A 95 17.71 27.50 49.79
C PRO A 95 19.05 26.77 50.05
N GLY A 96 20.00 27.20 50.88
CA GLY A 96 19.92 27.84 52.20
C GLY A 96 20.52 26.87 53.22
N GLU A 97 21.82 27.04 53.54
CA GLU A 97 22.59 26.26 54.51
C GLU A 97 21.96 26.32 55.92
N GLY A 98 21.95 25.18 56.61
CA GLY A 98 21.50 25.03 57.99
C GLY A 98 22.44 24.12 58.77
N HIS A 99 23.06 24.71 59.79
CA HIS A 99 24.12 24.20 60.64
C HIS A 99 23.75 23.00 61.54
N ARG A 100 24.79 22.18 61.81
CA ARG A 100 25.23 21.59 63.10
C ARG A 100 24.17 21.46 64.22
N SER A 101 23.99 20.24 64.73
CA SER A 101 24.65 19.73 65.94
C SER A 101 24.23 18.29 66.23
#